data_AF-A0A918Q3Q9-F1
#
_entry.id   AF-A0A918Q3Q9-F1
#
_cell.length_a   1.000
_cell.length_b   1.000
_cell.length_c   1.000
_cell.angle_alpha   90.00
_cell.angle_beta   90.00
_cell.angle_gamma   90.00
#
_symmetry.space_group_name_H-M   'P 1'
#
loop_
_entity.id
_entity.type
_entity.pdbx_description
1 polymer ?
#
loop_
_entity_poly.entity_id
_entity_poly.type
_entity_poly.pdbx_seq_one_letter_code
_entity_poly.pdbx_strand_id
1 'polypeptide(L)'
;MTQDLNPRLFFHAALLAGTKLCLLPVGRVSLERPVEISPGFVLYPAGHLTREDLRVVSVPEEAYEEAWRRYGTTTDDGQRVLEATGEDLAWLKSHATQVTAEAFFNSALLGFTIDVNWDRFLGPTTHADHLSILEEAMACGERVFDLVRFHYCNPFTTVTLPGKVGLLSPSQFSAGLFYALEDHESYIIAGEVITHQIVVGLGLEIGAHVSVEPLAHGEVGHIARQGLMLYTQALEASTETAKFIQLMNLIEFLAEPDRYQGMADAKRAIGRHVAKDLADYEAIMEDFKYLSSRGGVSGPNDGLRHNIVHVGKRLETLIGPEERIAVFKRLARYVCVPLGHMMDRSASSWGDIEAFRYAAGEKLGF
;
A
#
# COMPACT_ATOMS: atom_id res chain seq x y z
N MET A 1 -2.48 7.43 -30.19
CA MET A 1 -3.30 6.19 -30.26
C MET A 1 -3.74 5.89 -28.84
N THR A 2 -5.02 6.03 -28.53
CA THR A 2 -5.59 5.52 -27.27
C THR A 2 -5.58 4.00 -27.36
N GLN A 3 -4.69 3.34 -26.63
CA GLN A 3 -4.79 1.89 -26.44
C GLN A 3 -6.16 1.59 -25.83
N ASP A 4 -6.86 0.62 -26.40
CA ASP A 4 -8.06 0.07 -25.79
C ASP A 4 -7.61 -0.70 -24.54
N LEU A 5 -7.86 -0.11 -23.37
CA LEU A 5 -7.54 -0.69 -22.07
C LEU A 5 -8.65 -1.62 -21.58
N ASN A 6 -9.47 -2.19 -22.47
CA ASN A 6 -10.40 -3.25 -22.08
C ASN A 6 -9.66 -4.37 -21.33
N PRO A 7 -10.07 -4.74 -20.09
CA PRO A 7 -9.32 -5.70 -19.28
C PRO A 7 -9.07 -7.03 -19.99
N ARG A 8 -10.05 -7.56 -20.73
CA ARG A 8 -9.94 -8.86 -21.40
C ARG A 8 -8.96 -8.82 -22.57
N LEU A 9 -8.85 -7.68 -23.25
CA LEU A 9 -7.90 -7.50 -24.35
C LEU A 9 -6.50 -7.18 -23.85
N PHE A 10 -6.40 -6.25 -22.89
CA PHE A 10 -5.14 -5.80 -22.33
C PHE A 10 -4.39 -6.96 -21.64
N PHE A 11 -5.09 -7.77 -20.84
CA PHE A 11 -4.50 -8.91 -20.12
C PHE A 11 -4.54 -10.24 -20.90
N HIS A 12 -5.01 -10.24 -22.14
CA HIS A 12 -5.30 -11.49 -22.90
C HIS A 12 -4.13 -12.47 -22.95
N ALA A 13 -2.91 -11.97 -23.21
CA ALA A 13 -1.72 -12.82 -23.33
C ALA A 13 -1.38 -13.53 -22.01
N ALA A 14 -1.48 -12.82 -20.88
CA ALA A 14 -1.22 -13.38 -19.56
C ALA A 14 -2.33 -14.36 -19.14
N LEU A 15 -3.58 -14.05 -19.49
CA LEU A 15 -4.72 -14.93 -19.26
C LEU A 15 -4.60 -16.25 -20.05
N LEU A 16 -4.16 -16.20 -21.31
CA LEU A 16 -3.86 -17.40 -22.09
C LEU A 16 -2.72 -18.24 -21.51
N ALA A 17 -1.82 -17.62 -20.75
CA ALA A 17 -0.74 -18.31 -20.03
C ALA A 17 -1.21 -18.96 -18.71
N GLY A 18 -2.50 -18.87 -18.38
CA GLY A 18 -3.11 -19.52 -17.22
C GLY A 18 -3.26 -18.64 -15.98
N THR A 19 -2.74 -17.41 -15.99
CA THR A 19 -2.97 -16.44 -14.90
C THR A 19 -4.43 -15.99 -14.87
N LYS A 20 -4.85 -15.41 -13.74
CA LYS A 20 -6.21 -14.91 -13.53
C LYS A 20 -6.20 -13.39 -13.44
N LEU A 21 -7.21 -12.74 -13.99
CA LEU A 21 -7.38 -11.30 -13.84
C LEU A 21 -7.95 -11.04 -12.44
N CYS A 22 -7.31 -10.16 -11.69
CA CYS A 22 -7.78 -9.64 -10.42
C CYS A 22 -8.13 -8.16 -10.57
N LEU A 23 -9.31 -7.77 -10.07
CA LEU A 23 -9.66 -6.37 -9.86
C LEU A 23 -9.84 -6.12 -8.35
N LEU A 24 -9.22 -5.05 -7.85
CA LEU A 24 -9.33 -4.61 -6.47
C LEU A 24 -9.88 -3.19 -6.40
N PRO A 25 -10.88 -2.90 -5.55
CA PRO A 25 -11.36 -1.54 -5.35
C PRO A 25 -10.28 -0.68 -4.70
N VAL A 26 -10.20 0.58 -5.10
CA VAL A 26 -9.33 1.57 -4.50
C VAL A 26 -10.17 2.80 -4.16
N GLY A 27 -10.42 2.99 -2.88
CA GLY A 27 -11.13 4.18 -2.40
C GLY A 27 -10.30 5.44 -2.59
N ARG A 28 -10.96 6.61 -2.61
CA ARG A 28 -10.30 7.93 -2.62
C ARG A 28 -9.31 8.11 -3.77
N VAL A 29 -9.66 7.60 -4.94
CA VAL A 29 -8.94 7.83 -6.18
C VAL A 29 -9.94 8.27 -7.24
N SER A 30 -9.61 9.35 -7.96
CA SER A 30 -10.41 9.87 -9.06
C SER A 30 -9.58 9.90 -10.34
N LEU A 31 -10.16 9.40 -11.42
CA LEU A 31 -9.59 9.37 -12.77
C LEU A 31 -10.72 9.44 -13.80
N GLU A 32 -10.48 10.09 -14.93
CA GLU A 32 -11.51 10.27 -15.98
C GLU A 32 -11.59 9.10 -16.96
N ARG A 33 -10.48 8.36 -17.12
CA ARG A 33 -10.34 7.27 -18.09
C ARG A 33 -9.38 6.21 -17.55
N PRO A 34 -9.41 4.98 -18.06
CA PRO A 34 -8.43 3.97 -17.68
C PRO A 34 -7.00 4.43 -17.94
N VAL A 35 -6.08 4.08 -17.05
CA VAL A 35 -4.65 4.41 -17.13
C VAL A 35 -3.82 3.21 -16.69
N GLU A 36 -2.86 2.80 -17.51
CA GLU A 36 -1.80 1.90 -17.07
C GLU A 36 -0.83 2.68 -16.17
N ILE A 37 -0.87 2.41 -14.86
CA ILE A 37 -0.09 3.14 -13.86
C ILE A 37 1.30 2.53 -13.65
N SER A 38 1.49 1.27 -14.07
CA SER A 38 2.73 0.50 -14.03
C SER A 38 2.58 -0.67 -15.01
N PRO A 39 3.66 -1.20 -15.62
CA PRO A 39 3.58 -2.34 -16.53
C PRO A 39 2.74 -3.49 -15.96
N GLY A 40 1.61 -3.78 -16.60
CA GLY A 40 0.68 -4.84 -16.17
C GLY A 40 -0.29 -4.47 -15.04
N PHE A 41 -0.39 -3.18 -14.69
CA PHE A 41 -1.34 -2.65 -13.71
C PHE A 41 -2.14 -1.49 -14.32
N VAL A 42 -3.44 -1.69 -14.44
CA VAL A 42 -4.36 -0.71 -15.02
C VAL A 42 -5.35 -0.24 -13.97
N LEU A 43 -5.47 1.06 -13.80
CA LEU A 43 -6.50 1.67 -12.96
C LEU A 43 -7.70 2.06 -13.82
N TYR A 44 -8.89 1.66 -13.40
CA TYR A 44 -10.16 1.93 -14.06
C TYR A 44 -10.99 2.93 -13.25
N PRO A 45 -11.66 3.91 -13.90
CA PRO A 45 -12.59 4.80 -13.23
C PRO A 45 -13.75 4.05 -12.58
N ALA A 46 -14.30 4.65 -11.53
CA ALA A 46 -15.60 4.23 -11.01
C ALA A 46 -16.66 4.21 -12.12
N GLY A 47 -17.44 3.14 -12.18
CA GLY A 47 -18.48 2.92 -13.18
C GLY A 47 -17.98 2.62 -14.59
N HIS A 48 -16.67 2.46 -14.80
CA HIS A 48 -16.12 2.15 -16.13
C HIS A 48 -16.37 0.70 -16.56
N LEU A 49 -16.31 -0.22 -15.60
CA LEU A 49 -16.60 -1.64 -15.82
C LEU A 49 -17.95 -1.98 -15.20
N THR A 50 -18.67 -2.91 -15.81
CA THR A 50 -19.94 -3.43 -15.29
C THR A 50 -19.85 -4.92 -15.00
N ARG A 51 -20.92 -5.46 -14.39
CA ARG A 51 -21.08 -6.90 -14.14
C ARG A 51 -21.02 -7.73 -15.43
N GLU A 52 -21.56 -7.18 -16.52
CA GLU A 52 -21.65 -7.84 -17.83
C GLU A 52 -20.29 -7.88 -18.52
N ASP A 53 -19.44 -6.88 -18.31
CA ASP A 53 -18.12 -6.79 -18.94
C ASP A 53 -17.19 -7.94 -18.57
N LEU A 54 -17.42 -8.60 -17.43
CA LEU A 54 -16.59 -9.70 -16.93
C LEU A 54 -17.38 -10.97 -16.61
N ARG A 55 -18.67 -11.02 -16.94
CA ARG A 55 -19.59 -12.13 -16.63
C ARG A 55 -19.46 -12.56 -15.16
N VAL A 56 -19.84 -11.66 -14.24
CA VAL A 56 -19.80 -11.97 -12.81
C VAL A 56 -20.92 -12.96 -12.46
N VAL A 57 -20.51 -14.18 -12.10
CA VAL A 57 -21.40 -15.29 -11.78
C VAL A 57 -21.67 -15.44 -10.29
N SER A 58 -20.75 -14.96 -9.44
CA SER A 58 -20.90 -14.99 -7.99
C SER A 58 -20.57 -13.64 -7.39
N VAL A 59 -21.51 -13.12 -6.60
CA VAL A 59 -21.35 -11.90 -5.79
C VAL A 59 -21.75 -12.18 -4.36
N PRO A 60 -21.09 -11.57 -3.35
CA PRO A 60 -21.38 -11.86 -1.96
C PRO A 60 -22.86 -11.68 -1.62
N GLU A 61 -23.50 -10.59 -2.06
CA GLU A 61 -24.93 -10.33 -1.78
C GLU A 61 -25.91 -11.43 -2.25
N GLU A 62 -25.56 -12.22 -3.27
CA GLU A 62 -26.43 -13.26 -3.84
C GLU A 62 -26.19 -14.66 -3.24
N ALA A 63 -25.09 -14.86 -2.51
CA ALA A 63 -24.66 -16.21 -2.12
C ALA A 63 -25.66 -16.91 -1.17
N TYR A 64 -26.38 -16.16 -0.34
CA TYR A 64 -27.41 -16.73 0.53
C TYR A 64 -28.59 -17.33 -0.26
N GLU A 65 -29.10 -16.63 -1.27
CA GLU A 65 -30.22 -17.12 -2.07
C GLU A 65 -29.81 -18.31 -2.95
N GLU A 66 -28.56 -18.35 -3.42
CA GLU A 66 -28.01 -19.52 -4.11
C GLU A 66 -27.88 -20.73 -3.16
N ALA A 67 -27.30 -20.54 -1.98
CA ALA A 67 -27.17 -21.60 -0.98
C ALA A 67 -28.55 -22.10 -0.52
N TRP A 68 -29.50 -21.18 -0.32
CA TRP A 68 -30.88 -21.51 0.01
C TRP A 68 -31.55 -22.34 -1.09
N ARG A 69 -31.35 -22.00 -2.36
CA ARG A 69 -31.90 -22.78 -3.48
C ARG A 69 -31.35 -24.21 -3.53
N ARG A 70 -30.10 -24.41 -3.10
CA ARG A 70 -29.44 -25.73 -3.12
C ARG A 70 -29.76 -26.59 -1.90
N TYR A 71 -29.80 -26.00 -0.71
CA TYR A 71 -29.81 -26.73 0.56
C TYR A 71 -30.87 -26.27 1.55
N GLY A 72 -31.61 -25.21 1.24
CA GLY A 72 -32.65 -24.68 2.11
C GLY A 72 -33.76 -25.70 2.32
N THR A 73 -34.08 -25.96 3.59
CA THR A 73 -35.23 -26.79 3.98
C THR A 73 -36.18 -25.96 4.83
N THR A 74 -37.48 -26.23 4.68
CA THR A 74 -38.50 -25.62 5.54
C THR A 74 -38.97 -26.67 6.53
N THR A 75 -38.89 -26.35 7.81
CA THR A 75 -39.38 -27.21 8.90
C THR A 75 -40.90 -27.23 8.93
N ASP A 76 -41.48 -28.19 9.67
CA ASP A 76 -42.94 -28.35 9.80
C ASP A 76 -43.65 -27.13 10.41
N ASP A 77 -42.93 -26.29 11.17
CA ASP A 77 -43.41 -25.02 11.73
C ASP A 77 -43.16 -23.81 10.81
N GLY A 78 -42.69 -24.04 9.58
CA GLY A 78 -42.47 -23.01 8.57
C GLY A 78 -41.16 -22.22 8.72
N GLN A 79 -40.23 -22.66 9.58
CA GLN A 79 -38.93 -22.01 9.71
C GLN A 79 -38.00 -22.39 8.56
N ARG A 80 -37.25 -21.39 8.09
CA ARG A 80 -36.21 -21.57 7.07
C ARG A 80 -34.92 -22.02 7.74
N VAL A 81 -34.47 -23.24 7.44
CA VAL A 81 -33.20 -23.80 7.96
C VAL A 81 -32.23 -24.04 6.81
N LEU A 82 -31.00 -23.55 6.97
CA LEU A 82 -29.89 -23.76 6.04
C LEU A 82 -28.72 -24.36 6.81
N GLU A 83 -28.40 -25.63 6.52
CA GLU A 83 -27.18 -26.26 7.01
C GLU A 83 -26.12 -26.16 5.92
N ALA A 84 -25.07 -25.37 6.18
CA ALA A 84 -23.96 -25.19 5.26
C ALA A 84 -22.65 -25.61 5.91
N THR A 85 -21.82 -26.37 5.17
CA THR A 85 -20.50 -26.81 5.61
C THR A 85 -19.50 -26.67 4.46
N GLY A 86 -18.20 -26.71 4.78
CA GLY A 86 -17.14 -26.65 3.77
C GLY A 86 -17.23 -25.42 2.86
N GLU A 87 -17.28 -25.68 1.55
CA GLU A 87 -17.32 -24.67 0.48
C GLU A 87 -18.49 -23.69 0.64
N ASP A 88 -19.71 -24.19 0.86
CA ASP A 88 -20.89 -23.34 0.95
C ASP A 88 -20.81 -22.37 2.14
N LEU A 89 -20.25 -22.84 3.27
CA LEU A 89 -20.01 -21.99 4.42
C LEU A 89 -18.96 -20.90 4.13
N ALA A 90 -17.96 -21.19 3.29
CA ALA A 90 -16.97 -20.20 2.89
C ALA A 90 -17.60 -19.08 2.05
N TRP A 91 -18.44 -19.42 1.08
CA TRP A 91 -19.19 -18.46 0.27
C TRP A 91 -20.21 -17.65 1.10
N LEU A 92 -20.89 -18.29 2.05
CA LEU A 92 -21.82 -17.60 2.96
C LEU A 92 -21.10 -16.63 3.92
N LYS A 93 -19.86 -16.92 4.31
CA LYS A 93 -19.05 -15.97 5.08
C LYS A 93 -18.69 -14.74 4.27
N SER A 94 -18.41 -14.90 2.98
CA SER A 94 -18.28 -13.76 2.07
C SER A 94 -19.60 -12.98 1.98
N HIS A 95 -20.75 -13.66 1.88
CA HIS A 95 -22.07 -13.02 1.87
C HIS A 95 -22.35 -12.16 3.10
N ALA A 96 -21.88 -12.56 4.29
CA ALA A 96 -22.07 -11.81 5.53
C ALA A 96 -21.49 -10.38 5.48
N THR A 97 -20.57 -10.10 4.54
CA THR A 97 -20.02 -8.75 4.31
C THR A 97 -21.00 -7.80 3.61
N GLN A 98 -22.05 -8.33 2.98
CA GLN A 98 -23.04 -7.57 2.20
C GLN A 98 -22.42 -6.70 1.08
N VAL A 99 -21.24 -7.10 0.59
CA VAL A 99 -20.63 -6.46 -0.58
C VAL A 99 -21.50 -6.71 -1.81
N THR A 100 -21.93 -5.62 -2.44
CA THR A 100 -22.76 -5.64 -3.64
C THR A 100 -21.92 -5.44 -4.89
N ALA A 101 -22.40 -5.95 -6.04
CA ALA A 101 -21.76 -5.68 -7.32
C ALA A 101 -21.71 -4.17 -7.62
N GLU A 102 -22.82 -3.48 -7.33
CA GLU A 102 -22.95 -2.03 -7.53
C GLU A 102 -21.90 -1.25 -6.75
N ALA A 103 -21.72 -1.54 -5.45
CA ALA A 103 -20.72 -0.85 -4.64
C ALA A 103 -19.29 -1.10 -5.15
N PHE A 104 -19.01 -2.34 -5.58
CA PHE A 104 -17.72 -2.72 -6.14
C PHE A 104 -17.40 -1.94 -7.42
N PHE A 105 -18.29 -1.96 -8.41
CA PHE A 105 -18.09 -1.29 -9.70
C PHE A 105 -18.22 0.24 -9.63
N ASN A 106 -18.88 0.78 -8.60
CA ASN A 106 -18.89 2.22 -8.31
C ASN A 106 -17.61 2.74 -7.62
N SER A 107 -16.60 1.88 -7.44
CA SER A 107 -15.28 2.26 -6.96
C SER A 107 -14.28 2.32 -8.11
N ALA A 108 -13.20 3.09 -7.98
CA ALA A 108 -12.07 2.93 -8.88
C ALA A 108 -11.49 1.50 -8.70
N LEU A 109 -11.10 0.84 -9.78
CA LEU A 109 -10.63 -0.55 -9.74
C LEU A 109 -9.20 -0.65 -10.24
N LEU A 110 -8.31 -1.24 -9.46
CA LEU A 110 -6.97 -1.64 -9.90
C LEU A 110 -7.05 -3.05 -10.48
N GLY A 111 -6.73 -3.19 -11.77
CA GLY A 111 -6.66 -4.47 -12.47
C GLY A 111 -5.23 -4.91 -12.78
N PHE A 112 -4.95 -6.19 -12.56
CA PHE A 112 -3.68 -6.86 -12.87
C PHE A 112 -3.90 -8.37 -12.93
N THR A 113 -2.91 -9.13 -13.40
CA THR A 113 -2.97 -10.60 -13.38
C THR A 113 -2.22 -11.20 -12.21
N ILE A 114 -2.74 -12.30 -11.66
CA ILE A 114 -2.18 -13.03 -10.52
C ILE A 114 -2.23 -14.53 -10.78
N ASP A 115 -1.27 -15.26 -10.22
CA ASP A 115 -1.30 -16.73 -10.18
C ASP A 115 -2.17 -17.17 -8.99
N VAL A 116 -3.29 -17.82 -9.28
CA VAL A 116 -4.24 -18.29 -8.27
C VAL A 116 -4.52 -19.76 -8.55
N ASN A 117 -4.41 -20.58 -7.51
CA ASN A 117 -4.91 -21.95 -7.57
C ASN A 117 -6.45 -21.90 -7.69
N TRP A 118 -6.93 -21.99 -8.93
CA TRP A 118 -8.33 -21.80 -9.27
C TRP A 118 -9.23 -22.87 -8.66
N ASP A 119 -8.75 -24.11 -8.58
CA ASP A 119 -9.49 -25.21 -7.95
C ASP A 119 -9.71 -24.94 -6.45
N ARG A 120 -8.68 -24.46 -5.74
CA ARG A 120 -8.81 -24.04 -4.33
C ARG A 120 -9.68 -22.81 -4.17
N PHE A 121 -9.68 -21.91 -5.15
CA PHE A 121 -10.52 -20.71 -5.14
C PHE A 121 -12.01 -21.04 -5.29
N LEU A 122 -12.35 -21.94 -6.23
CA LEU A 122 -13.72 -22.37 -6.47
C LEU A 122 -14.23 -23.32 -5.38
N GLY A 123 -13.38 -24.25 -4.92
CA GLY A 123 -13.67 -25.19 -3.84
C GLY A 123 -12.86 -24.93 -2.56
N PRO A 124 -13.05 -23.78 -1.88
CA PRO A 124 -12.35 -23.48 -0.64
C PRO A 124 -12.73 -24.49 0.45
N THR A 125 -11.75 -24.89 1.25
CA THR A 125 -12.02 -25.71 2.45
C THR A 125 -12.63 -24.83 3.55
N THR A 126 -12.17 -23.58 3.64
CA THR A 126 -12.70 -22.57 4.57
C THR A 126 -12.64 -21.17 3.95
N HIS A 127 -13.38 -20.22 4.52
CA HIS A 127 -13.28 -18.81 4.12
C HIS A 127 -11.85 -18.23 4.25
N ALA A 128 -11.00 -18.81 5.10
CA ALA A 128 -9.60 -18.39 5.21
C ALA A 128 -8.81 -18.62 3.91
N ASP A 129 -9.23 -19.57 3.06
CA ASP A 129 -8.63 -19.78 1.74
C ASP A 129 -8.90 -18.58 0.82
N HIS A 130 -10.13 -18.08 0.81
CA HIS A 130 -10.49 -16.85 0.09
C HIS A 130 -9.75 -15.64 0.64
N LEU A 131 -9.69 -15.48 1.97
CA LEU A 131 -8.97 -14.37 2.61
C LEU A 131 -7.48 -14.39 2.26
N SER A 132 -6.83 -15.56 2.26
CA SER A 132 -5.42 -15.68 1.87
C SER A 132 -5.16 -15.25 0.43
N ILE A 133 -6.06 -15.60 -0.51
CA ILE A 133 -5.95 -15.18 -1.91
C ILE A 133 -6.16 -13.67 -2.04
N LEU A 134 -7.14 -13.13 -1.31
CA LEU A 134 -7.43 -11.70 -1.28
C LEU A 134 -6.26 -10.89 -0.69
N GLU A 135 -5.68 -11.35 0.42
CA GLU A 135 -4.49 -10.77 1.06
C GLU A 135 -3.30 -10.72 0.10
N GLU A 136 -3.03 -11.81 -0.63
CA GLU A 136 -1.94 -11.87 -1.60
C GLU A 136 -2.17 -10.87 -2.76
N ALA A 137 -3.39 -10.82 -3.29
CA ALA A 137 -3.76 -9.87 -4.32
C ALA A 137 -3.61 -8.42 -3.84
N MET A 138 -4.09 -8.11 -2.63
CA MET A 138 -3.99 -6.79 -2.03
C MET A 138 -2.53 -6.39 -1.79
N ALA A 139 -1.70 -7.29 -1.28
CA ALA A 139 -0.28 -7.05 -1.13
C ALA A 139 0.40 -6.76 -2.49
N CYS A 140 -0.04 -7.43 -3.57
CA CYS A 140 0.45 -7.14 -4.91
C CYS A 140 0.09 -5.73 -5.38
N GLY A 141 -1.18 -5.33 -5.22
CA GLY A 141 -1.65 -3.99 -5.58
C GLY A 141 -1.04 -2.88 -4.72
N GLU A 142 -0.87 -3.11 -3.42
CA GLU A 142 -0.26 -2.15 -2.50
C GLU A 142 1.20 -1.84 -2.86
N ARG A 143 1.97 -2.81 -3.38
CA ARG A 143 3.35 -2.55 -3.85
C ARG A 143 3.41 -1.49 -4.95
N VAL A 144 2.43 -1.48 -5.85
CA VAL A 144 2.34 -0.45 -6.89
C VAL A 144 1.85 0.87 -6.30
N PHE A 145 0.87 0.81 -5.41
CA PHE A 145 0.35 2.01 -4.75
C PHE A 145 1.35 2.67 -3.80
N ASP A 146 2.30 1.94 -3.23
CA ASP A 146 3.40 2.51 -2.46
C ASP A 146 4.29 3.41 -3.34
N LEU A 147 4.57 2.99 -4.58
CA LEU A 147 5.26 3.84 -5.57
C LEU A 147 4.40 5.05 -5.95
N VAL A 148 3.10 4.85 -6.18
CA VAL A 148 2.18 5.95 -6.50
C VAL A 148 2.15 6.98 -5.36
N ARG A 149 2.06 6.53 -4.09
CA ARG A 149 2.10 7.40 -2.92
C ARG A 149 3.43 8.12 -2.79
N PHE A 150 4.55 7.46 -3.09
CA PHE A 150 5.86 8.09 -3.08
C PHE A 150 5.99 9.23 -4.09
N HIS A 151 5.53 9.02 -5.32
CA HIS A 151 5.70 10.00 -6.42
C HIS A 151 4.63 11.09 -6.45
N TYR A 152 3.39 10.78 -6.08
CA TYR A 152 2.23 11.64 -6.36
C TYR A 152 1.49 12.15 -5.12
N CYS A 153 1.73 11.59 -3.93
CA CYS A 153 1.11 12.09 -2.70
C CYS A 153 1.99 13.12 -2.00
N ASN A 154 1.33 14.07 -1.33
CA ASN A 154 2.00 15.06 -0.51
C ASN A 154 2.32 14.47 0.89
N PRO A 155 3.60 14.36 1.31
CA PRO A 155 3.93 13.77 2.61
C PRO A 155 3.41 14.56 3.82
N PHE A 156 3.08 15.84 3.61
CA PHE A 156 2.67 16.77 4.65
C PHE A 156 1.17 16.72 4.93
N THR A 157 0.37 16.00 4.13
CA THR A 157 -1.08 15.93 4.33
C THR A 157 -1.65 14.57 3.95
N THR A 158 -2.63 14.10 4.71
CA THR A 158 -3.39 12.87 4.41
C THR A 158 -4.52 13.10 3.40
N VAL A 159 -4.78 14.37 3.06
CA VAL A 159 -5.90 14.77 2.19
C VAL A 159 -5.79 14.18 0.79
N THR A 160 -4.56 14.01 0.30
CA THR A 160 -4.24 13.49 -1.04
C THR A 160 -3.92 12.00 -1.06
N LEU A 161 -4.06 11.30 0.07
CA LEU A 161 -3.73 9.87 0.12
C LEU A 161 -4.87 9.04 -0.49
N PRO A 162 -4.57 8.10 -1.40
CA PRO A 162 -5.53 7.11 -1.82
C PRO A 162 -5.89 6.20 -0.64
N GLY A 163 -7.04 5.53 -0.74
CA GLY A 163 -7.42 4.46 0.15
C GLY A 163 -6.47 3.27 0.02
N LYS A 164 -6.65 2.31 0.92
CA LYS A 164 -6.02 0.99 0.78
C LYS A 164 -6.61 0.24 -0.41
N VAL A 165 -5.75 -0.41 -1.18
CA VAL A 165 -6.13 -1.28 -2.28
C VAL A 165 -6.86 -2.50 -1.72
N GLY A 166 -7.99 -2.84 -2.32
CA GLY A 166 -8.88 -3.91 -1.87
C GLY A 166 -9.97 -3.45 -0.90
N LEU A 167 -9.85 -2.27 -0.27
CA LEU A 167 -10.86 -1.79 0.69
C LEU A 167 -12.04 -1.14 -0.02
N LEU A 168 -13.25 -1.64 0.25
CA LEU A 168 -14.49 -1.06 -0.22
C LEU A 168 -15.08 -0.13 0.84
N SER A 169 -14.96 1.20 0.64
CA SER A 169 -15.32 2.19 1.66
C SER A 169 -16.76 2.11 2.18
N PRO A 170 -17.81 1.86 1.36
CA PRO A 170 -19.18 1.75 1.86
C PRO A 170 -19.42 0.61 2.85
N SER A 171 -18.81 -0.56 2.62
CA SER A 171 -19.02 -1.75 3.46
C SER A 171 -17.96 -1.91 4.56
N GLN A 172 -16.83 -1.21 4.45
CA GLN A 172 -15.63 -1.35 5.30
C GLN A 172 -14.99 -2.74 5.25
N PHE A 173 -15.40 -3.57 4.28
CA PHE A 173 -14.78 -4.86 4.02
C PHE A 173 -13.80 -4.77 2.86
N SER A 174 -12.86 -5.70 2.82
CA SER A 174 -12.00 -5.89 1.66
C SER A 174 -12.72 -6.78 0.64
N ALA A 175 -12.55 -6.50 -0.65
CA ALA A 175 -13.16 -7.24 -1.73
C ALA A 175 -12.22 -7.36 -2.92
N GLY A 176 -12.39 -8.43 -3.72
CA GLY A 176 -11.67 -8.63 -4.96
C GLY A 176 -12.51 -9.43 -5.95
N LEU A 177 -12.43 -9.05 -7.23
CA LEU A 177 -13.01 -9.81 -8.33
C LEU A 177 -11.90 -10.60 -9.01
N PHE A 178 -12.15 -11.90 -9.22
CA PHE A 178 -11.22 -12.79 -9.90
C PHE A 178 -11.90 -13.35 -11.16
N TYR A 179 -11.21 -13.28 -12.29
CA TYR A 179 -11.71 -13.71 -13.60
C TYR A 179 -10.79 -14.76 -14.22
N ALA A 180 -11.40 -15.84 -14.72
CA ALA A 180 -10.76 -16.89 -15.48
C ALA A 180 -11.17 -16.83 -16.95
N LEU A 181 -10.19 -16.93 -17.85
CA LEU A 181 -10.45 -16.92 -19.29
C LEU A 181 -11.04 -18.23 -19.77
N GLU A 182 -10.69 -19.35 -19.12
CA GLU A 182 -11.08 -20.70 -19.50
C GLU A 182 -12.61 -20.88 -19.48
N ASP A 183 -13.25 -20.37 -18.43
CA ASP A 183 -14.70 -20.49 -18.23
C ASP A 183 -15.44 -19.21 -18.68
N HIS A 184 -14.69 -18.13 -18.90
CA HIS A 184 -15.19 -16.76 -19.05
C HIS A 184 -16.12 -16.36 -17.90
N GLU A 185 -15.72 -16.63 -16.67
CA GLU A 185 -16.51 -16.33 -15.46
C GLU A 185 -15.70 -15.51 -14.46
N SER A 186 -16.39 -14.69 -13.68
CA SER A 186 -15.79 -13.96 -12.57
C SER A 186 -16.58 -14.05 -11.28
N TYR A 187 -15.83 -13.96 -10.17
CA TYR A 187 -16.32 -14.18 -8.83
C TYR A 187 -15.81 -13.05 -7.94
N ILE A 188 -16.71 -12.43 -7.18
CA ILE A 188 -16.36 -11.47 -6.14
C ILE A 188 -16.31 -12.21 -4.81
N ILE A 189 -15.16 -12.13 -4.15
CA ILE A 189 -14.99 -12.55 -2.75
C ILE A 189 -14.74 -11.32 -1.88
N ALA A 190 -15.18 -11.39 -0.63
CA ALA A 190 -15.04 -10.30 0.32
C ALA A 190 -14.84 -10.82 1.75
N GLY A 191 -14.18 -10.00 2.58
CA GLY A 191 -13.98 -10.31 3.99
C GLY A 191 -13.20 -9.23 4.73
N GLU A 192 -12.95 -9.45 6.02
CA GLU A 192 -12.23 -8.53 6.88
C GLU A 192 -10.72 -8.78 6.78
N VAL A 193 -10.03 -7.99 5.94
CA VAL A 193 -8.56 -8.03 5.81
C VAL A 193 -7.94 -6.72 6.33
N ILE A 194 -8.51 -5.58 5.95
CA ILE A 194 -8.06 -4.26 6.42
C ILE A 194 -8.91 -3.81 7.61
N THR A 195 -8.23 -3.34 8.65
CA THR A 195 -8.84 -2.93 9.92
C THR A 195 -8.94 -1.42 10.13
N HIS A 196 -8.35 -0.62 9.23
CA HIS A 196 -8.31 0.84 9.37
C HIS A 196 -8.47 1.54 8.02
N GLN A 197 -9.06 2.72 8.05
CA GLN A 197 -9.30 3.54 6.86
C GLN A 197 -8.96 5.00 7.11
N ILE A 198 -8.47 5.67 6.06
CA ILE A 198 -8.27 7.12 6.08
C ILE A 198 -9.55 7.79 5.61
N VAL A 199 -10.19 8.56 6.49
CA VAL A 199 -11.47 9.24 6.22
C VAL A 199 -11.32 10.72 5.87
N VAL A 200 -10.11 11.29 5.95
CA VAL A 200 -9.90 12.74 5.81
C VAL A 200 -9.44 13.10 4.41
N GLY A 201 -10.21 13.95 3.72
CA GLY A 201 -9.87 14.59 2.44
C GLY A 201 -10.37 13.86 1.20
N LEU A 202 -10.17 14.48 0.03
CA LEU A 202 -10.77 14.04 -1.25
C LEU A 202 -10.04 12.85 -1.89
N GLY A 203 -8.78 12.59 -1.51
CA GLY A 203 -7.99 11.52 -2.09
C GLY A 203 -7.07 11.99 -3.21
N LEU A 204 -6.60 11.04 -4.01
CA LEU A 204 -5.66 11.25 -5.10
C LEU A 204 -6.40 11.44 -6.43
N GLU A 205 -6.12 12.54 -7.12
CA GLU A 205 -6.55 12.75 -8.50
C GLU A 205 -5.44 12.24 -9.43
N ILE A 206 -5.77 11.27 -10.27
CA ILE A 206 -4.85 10.63 -11.21
C ILE A 206 -5.15 11.14 -12.61
N GLY A 207 -4.20 11.92 -13.14
CA GLY A 207 -4.23 12.38 -14.52
C GLY A 207 -3.85 11.30 -15.53
N ALA A 208 -4.03 11.63 -16.80
CA ALA A 208 -3.76 10.79 -17.97
C ALA A 208 -2.31 10.26 -18.13
N HIS A 209 -1.35 10.77 -17.35
CA HIS A 209 0.10 10.53 -17.53
C HIS A 209 0.78 10.03 -16.26
N VAL A 210 0.04 9.36 -15.38
CA VAL A 210 0.62 8.71 -14.20
C VAL A 210 1.29 7.40 -14.62
N SER A 211 2.56 7.24 -14.24
CA SER A 211 3.34 6.02 -14.49
C SER A 211 4.40 5.90 -13.41
N VAL A 212 4.46 4.73 -12.78
CA VAL A 212 5.52 4.35 -11.84
C VAL A 212 6.26 3.14 -12.37
N GLU A 213 7.58 3.16 -12.25
CA GLU A 213 8.42 2.05 -12.71
C GLU A 213 8.50 0.97 -11.62
N PRO A 214 8.35 -0.32 -11.98
CA PRO A 214 8.48 -1.40 -11.03
C PRO A 214 9.94 -1.53 -10.59
N LEU A 215 10.15 -1.84 -9.31
CA LEU A 215 11.49 -2.06 -8.77
C LEU A 215 12.04 -3.41 -9.22
N ALA A 216 13.29 -3.44 -9.64
CA ALA A 216 13.98 -4.67 -10.00
C ALA A 216 14.13 -5.63 -8.79
N HIS A 217 14.41 -6.90 -9.08
CA HIS A 217 14.60 -7.95 -8.07
C HIS A 217 16.03 -8.02 -7.49
N GLY A 218 16.76 -6.90 -7.49
CA GLY A 218 18.05 -6.80 -6.81
C GLY A 218 17.87 -6.60 -5.30
N GLU A 219 18.94 -6.82 -4.53
CA GLU A 219 18.97 -6.63 -3.08
C GLU A 219 18.46 -5.23 -2.67
N VAL A 220 18.96 -4.19 -3.33
CA VAL A 220 18.50 -2.80 -3.12
C VAL A 220 17.04 -2.64 -3.48
N GLY A 221 16.54 -3.33 -4.50
CA GLY A 221 15.12 -3.32 -4.85
C GLY A 221 14.23 -3.94 -3.77
N HIS A 222 14.70 -4.99 -3.08
CA HIS A 222 14.01 -5.53 -1.90
C HIS A 222 13.98 -4.53 -0.74
N ILE A 223 15.11 -3.86 -0.47
CA ILE A 223 15.22 -2.83 0.56
C ILE A 223 14.33 -1.64 0.24
N ALA A 224 14.33 -1.16 -1.01
CA ALA A 224 13.50 -0.05 -1.45
C ALA A 224 12.00 -0.38 -1.33
N ARG A 225 11.57 -1.60 -1.67
CA ARG A 225 10.18 -2.04 -1.45
C ARG A 225 9.76 -1.96 0.02
N GLN A 226 10.61 -2.47 0.92
CA GLN A 226 10.36 -2.37 2.35
C GLN A 226 10.35 -0.91 2.84
N GLY A 227 11.28 -0.09 2.34
CA GLY A 227 11.36 1.34 2.65
C GLY A 227 10.13 2.12 2.20
N LEU A 228 9.60 1.81 1.02
CA LEU A 228 8.35 2.39 0.49
C LEU A 228 7.15 2.00 1.35
N MET A 229 7.05 0.74 1.77
CA MET A 229 5.99 0.31 2.69
C MET A 229 6.05 1.06 4.02
N LEU A 230 7.25 1.19 4.63
CA LEU A 230 7.45 1.96 5.87
C LEU A 230 7.15 3.45 5.67
N TYR A 231 7.44 3.99 4.49
CA TYR A 231 7.10 5.37 4.13
C TYR A 231 5.59 5.54 4.04
N THR A 232 4.87 4.63 3.38
CA THR A 232 3.40 4.63 3.33
C THR A 232 2.82 4.58 4.75
N GLN A 233 3.33 3.72 5.64
CA GLN A 233 2.88 3.69 7.04
C GLN A 233 3.05 5.07 7.72
N ALA A 234 4.18 5.75 7.50
CA ALA A 234 4.40 7.11 8.00
C ALA A 234 3.37 8.11 7.45
N LEU A 235 3.01 8.02 6.17
CA LEU A 235 1.99 8.88 5.58
C LEU A 235 0.62 8.67 6.21
N GLU A 236 0.27 7.42 6.50
CA GLU A 236 -1.05 7.00 7.01
C GLU A 236 -1.17 7.12 8.54
N ALA A 237 -0.09 7.48 9.22
CA ALA A 237 -0.08 7.64 10.68
C ALA A 237 -1.17 8.60 11.17
N SER A 238 -1.88 8.18 12.23
CA SER A 238 -3.03 8.91 12.78
C SER A 238 -2.69 10.17 13.57
N THR A 239 -1.41 10.39 13.92
CA THR A 239 -0.93 11.56 14.65
C THR A 239 0.43 12.02 14.12
N GLU A 240 0.78 13.29 14.31
CA GLU A 240 2.09 13.83 13.91
C GLU A 240 3.21 13.19 14.75
N THR A 241 2.96 12.90 16.03
CA THR A 241 3.89 12.12 16.86
C THR A 241 4.18 10.73 16.26
N ALA A 242 3.16 9.97 15.84
CA ALA A 242 3.35 8.65 15.24
C ALA A 242 4.09 8.74 13.89
N LYS A 243 3.72 9.71 13.03
CA LYS A 243 4.40 9.99 11.76
C LYS A 243 5.88 10.28 11.99
N PHE A 244 6.21 11.11 12.97
CA PHE A 244 7.59 11.42 13.33
C PHE A 244 8.38 10.18 13.72
N ILE A 245 7.84 9.33 14.61
CA ILE A 245 8.50 8.09 15.04
C ILE A 245 8.75 7.16 13.84
N GLN A 246 7.75 6.99 12.97
CA GLN A 246 7.86 6.11 11.81
C GLN A 246 8.89 6.63 10.80
N LEU A 247 8.95 7.94 10.54
CA LEU A 247 10.00 8.52 9.69
C LEU A 247 11.39 8.38 10.30
N MET A 248 11.53 8.51 11.63
CA MET A 248 12.82 8.28 12.30
C MET A 248 13.27 6.83 12.21
N ASN A 249 12.36 5.87 12.37
CA ASN A 249 12.66 4.44 12.20
C ASN A 249 13.02 4.12 10.74
N LEU A 250 12.35 4.76 9.78
CA LEU A 250 12.66 4.61 8.36
C LEU A 250 14.06 5.16 8.04
N ILE A 251 14.49 6.27 8.64
CA ILE A 251 15.86 6.77 8.49
C ILE A 251 16.88 5.74 9.00
N GLU A 252 16.62 5.08 10.14
CA GLU A 252 17.48 4.01 10.66
C GLU A 252 17.53 2.81 9.69
N PHE A 253 16.37 2.36 9.21
CA PHE A 253 16.27 1.28 8.23
C PHE A 253 17.00 1.60 6.92
N LEU A 254 16.82 2.80 6.37
CA LEU A 254 17.50 3.21 5.14
C LEU A 254 19.01 3.35 5.33
N ALA A 255 19.48 3.60 6.56
CA ALA A 255 20.91 3.66 6.83
C ALA A 255 21.54 2.27 6.87
N GLU A 256 20.89 1.32 7.53
CA GLU A 256 21.32 -0.07 7.67
C GLU A 256 20.08 -1.00 7.73
N PRO A 257 19.75 -1.71 6.63
CA PRO A 257 18.56 -2.55 6.57
C PRO A 257 18.75 -3.90 7.28
N ASP A 258 19.98 -4.41 7.37
CA ASP A 258 20.26 -5.76 7.90
C ASP A 258 20.42 -5.78 9.43
N ARG A 259 20.70 -4.62 10.04
CA ARG A 259 20.99 -4.52 11.47
C ARG A 259 20.33 -3.30 12.06
N TYR A 260 19.77 -3.47 13.24
CA TYR A 260 19.40 -2.31 14.05
C TYR A 260 20.66 -1.57 14.50
N GLN A 261 20.96 -0.44 13.85
CA GLN A 261 21.98 0.50 14.30
C GLN A 261 21.33 1.65 15.08
N GLY A 262 22.03 2.14 16.08
CA GLY A 262 21.62 3.36 16.75
C GLY A 262 21.70 4.57 15.82
N MET A 263 20.81 5.55 16.01
CA MET A 263 20.77 6.83 15.30
C MET A 263 22.13 7.55 15.12
N ALA A 264 23.10 7.29 16.00
CA ALA A 264 24.44 7.87 15.92
C ALA A 264 25.18 7.52 14.62
N ASP A 265 25.02 6.29 14.13
CA ASP A 265 25.63 5.83 12.88
C ASP A 265 24.71 6.07 11.69
N ALA A 266 23.40 5.87 11.89
CA ALA A 266 22.39 6.12 10.86
C ALA A 266 22.45 7.56 10.31
N LYS A 267 22.58 8.55 11.20
CA LYS A 267 22.66 9.96 10.78
C LYS A 267 23.88 10.23 9.89
N ARG A 268 25.03 9.60 10.14
CA ARG A 268 26.24 9.80 9.32
C ARG A 268 26.05 9.22 7.93
N ALA A 269 25.51 8.01 7.84
CA ALA A 269 25.23 7.34 6.57
C ALA A 269 24.23 8.15 5.72
N ILE A 270 23.14 8.60 6.33
CA ILE A 270 22.11 9.40 5.66
C ILE A 270 22.62 10.80 5.32
N GLY A 271 23.35 11.44 6.22
CA GLY A 271 23.98 12.74 5.99
C GLY A 271 24.89 12.73 4.76
N ARG A 272 25.78 11.74 4.64
CA ARG A 272 26.65 11.58 3.45
C ARG A 272 25.84 11.33 2.19
N HIS A 273 24.75 10.58 2.29
CA HIS A 273 23.90 10.25 1.16
C HIS A 273 23.14 11.49 0.62
N VAL A 274 22.76 12.41 1.50
CA VAL A 274 21.83 13.52 1.20
C VAL A 274 22.53 14.88 1.02
N ALA A 275 23.72 15.07 1.59
CA ALA A 275 24.44 16.33 1.57
C ALA A 275 24.96 16.68 0.16
N LYS A 276 24.85 17.96 -0.20
CA LYS A 276 25.39 18.50 -1.46
C LYS A 276 26.86 18.93 -1.35
N ASP A 277 27.22 19.44 -0.18
CA ASP A 277 28.54 19.95 0.17
C ASP A 277 28.77 19.81 1.68
N LEU A 278 29.99 20.13 2.14
CA LEU A 278 30.38 19.99 3.54
C LEU A 278 29.52 20.86 4.48
N ALA A 279 29.15 22.07 4.05
CA ALA A 279 28.33 22.97 4.87
C ALA A 279 26.91 22.43 5.06
N ASP A 280 26.31 21.89 4.00
CA ASP A 280 25.02 21.19 4.05
C ASP A 280 25.11 19.92 4.90
N TYR A 281 26.20 19.15 4.80
CA TYR A 281 26.43 18.00 5.69
C TYR A 281 26.47 18.40 7.17
N GLU A 282 27.23 19.44 7.52
CA GLU A 282 27.30 19.96 8.89
C GLU A 282 25.93 20.44 9.39
N ALA A 283 25.16 21.13 8.53
CA ALA A 283 23.81 21.56 8.86
C ALA A 283 22.87 20.37 9.11
N ILE A 284 22.96 19.32 8.30
CA ILE A 284 22.21 18.07 8.49
C ILE A 284 22.62 17.40 9.81
N MET A 285 23.91 17.40 10.17
CA MET A 285 24.35 16.82 11.45
C MET A 285 23.82 17.58 12.66
N GLU A 286 23.78 18.91 12.61
CA GLU A 286 23.16 19.74 13.65
C GLU A 286 21.65 19.51 13.74
N ASP A 287 20.96 19.41 12.60
CA ASP A 287 19.53 19.09 12.58
C ASP A 287 19.26 17.70 13.18
N PHE A 288 20.07 16.69 12.85
CA PHE A 288 19.95 15.37 13.49
C PHE A 288 20.15 15.41 15.01
N LYS A 289 20.99 16.30 15.55
CA LYS A 289 21.05 16.49 17.02
C LYS A 289 19.70 16.96 17.55
N TYR A 290 19.11 17.97 16.92
CA TYR A 290 17.79 18.47 17.31
C TYR A 290 16.68 17.41 17.19
N LEU A 291 16.67 16.62 16.10
CA LEU A 291 15.69 15.57 15.88
C LEU A 291 15.86 14.38 16.85
N SER A 292 17.08 14.07 17.28
CA SER A 292 17.37 12.89 18.11
C SER A 292 17.58 13.23 19.59
N SER A 293 18.73 13.83 19.90
CA SER A 293 19.18 14.19 21.24
C SER A 293 20.06 15.44 21.15
N ARG A 294 19.61 16.54 21.77
CA ARG A 294 20.35 17.79 21.88
C ARG A 294 20.39 18.17 23.36
N GLY A 295 21.59 18.32 23.92
CA GLY A 295 21.82 18.46 25.37
C GLY A 295 22.52 17.27 26.01
N GLY A 296 23.27 17.53 27.09
CA GLY A 296 24.20 16.60 27.74
C GLY A 296 23.73 16.09 29.11
N VAL A 297 24.52 15.18 29.67
CA VAL A 297 24.32 14.38 30.90
C VAL A 297 23.87 15.18 32.15
N SER A 298 23.98 16.51 32.16
CA SER A 298 23.67 17.40 33.28
C SER A 298 22.68 18.54 32.97
N GLY A 299 22.06 18.58 31.78
CA GLY A 299 21.05 19.58 31.39
C GLY A 299 19.81 18.97 30.72
N PRO A 300 18.69 19.71 30.60
CA PRO A 300 17.50 19.19 29.94
C PRO A 300 17.81 18.88 28.46
N ASN A 301 17.59 17.62 28.06
CA ASN A 301 17.69 17.21 26.66
C ASN A 301 16.47 17.74 25.90
N ASP A 302 16.69 18.63 24.95
CA ASP A 302 15.64 19.25 24.13
C ASP A 302 15.48 18.57 22.76
N GLY A 303 16.14 17.42 22.56
CA GLY A 303 15.97 16.59 21.37
C GLY A 303 14.56 16.00 21.27
N LEU A 304 13.98 16.05 20.07
CA LEU A 304 12.58 15.64 19.85
C LEU A 304 12.36 14.15 20.12
N ARG A 305 13.14 13.25 19.49
CA ARG A 305 13.02 11.80 19.71
C ARG A 305 13.20 11.44 21.17
N HIS A 306 14.17 12.03 21.86
CA HIS A 306 14.39 11.75 23.28
C HIS A 306 13.15 12.09 24.11
N ASN A 307 12.57 13.29 23.92
CA ASN A 307 11.37 13.70 24.65
C ASN A 307 10.15 12.85 24.30
N ILE A 308 10.01 12.41 23.05
CA ILE A 308 8.89 11.58 22.61
C ILE A 308 9.02 10.15 23.16
N VAL A 309 10.17 9.50 22.96
CA VAL A 309 10.38 8.09 23.27
C VAL A 309 10.67 7.84 24.75
N HIS A 310 11.51 8.67 25.38
CA HIS A 310 11.95 8.44 26.77
C HIS A 310 11.13 9.21 27.80
N VAL A 311 10.59 10.38 27.45
CA VAL A 311 9.78 11.20 28.38
C VAL A 311 8.28 11.01 28.12
N GLY A 312 7.88 10.48 26.96
CA GLY A 312 6.47 10.25 26.61
C GLY A 312 5.72 11.51 26.20
N LYS A 313 6.42 12.57 25.76
CA LYS A 313 5.79 13.81 25.29
C LYS A 313 5.29 13.65 23.86
N ARG A 314 4.32 14.47 23.48
CA ARG A 314 3.79 14.54 22.11
C ARG A 314 4.52 15.63 21.31
N LEU A 315 4.83 15.37 20.04
CA LEU A 315 5.44 16.36 19.14
C LEU A 315 4.62 17.65 19.10
N GLU A 316 3.29 17.52 19.08
CA GLU A 316 2.30 18.59 19.08
C GLU A 316 2.40 19.49 20.33
N THR A 317 2.93 18.97 21.44
CA THR A 317 3.16 19.71 22.70
C THR A 317 4.58 20.25 22.83
N LEU A 318 5.54 19.69 22.07
CA LEU A 318 6.94 20.08 22.11
C LEU A 318 7.21 21.32 21.25
N ILE A 319 6.53 21.42 20.11
CA ILE A 319 6.78 22.45 19.10
C ILE A 319 5.51 22.95 18.42
N GLY A 320 5.54 24.20 17.99
CA GLY A 320 4.41 24.87 17.32
C GLY A 320 4.15 24.35 15.90
N PRO A 321 2.97 24.62 15.32
CA PRO A 321 2.55 24.09 14.02
C PRO A 321 3.52 24.39 12.86
N GLU A 322 4.05 25.62 12.80
CA GLU A 322 5.00 26.02 11.75
C GLU A 322 6.30 25.21 11.82
N GLU A 323 6.84 24.99 13.02
CA GLU A 323 8.04 24.19 13.21
C GLU A 323 7.78 22.72 12.92
N ARG A 324 6.58 22.19 13.18
CA ARG A 324 6.23 20.80 12.79
C ARG A 324 6.26 20.61 11.28
N ILE A 325 5.72 21.57 10.51
CA ILE A 325 5.83 21.55 9.05
C ILE A 325 7.31 21.57 8.62
N ALA A 326 8.13 22.40 9.27
CA ALA A 326 9.56 22.48 8.96
C ALA A 326 10.28 21.16 9.29
N VAL A 327 10.01 20.54 10.45
CA VAL A 327 10.53 19.23 10.85
C VAL A 327 10.16 18.16 9.82
N PHE A 328 8.89 18.07 9.41
CA PHE A 328 8.49 17.06 8.43
C PHE A 328 9.11 17.29 7.06
N LYS A 329 9.33 18.54 6.63
CA LYS A 329 10.07 18.84 5.39
C LYS A 329 11.51 18.32 5.46
N ARG A 330 12.18 18.48 6.60
CA ARG A 330 13.54 17.96 6.81
C ARG A 330 13.56 16.43 6.83
N LEU A 331 12.65 15.79 7.57
CA LEU A 331 12.52 14.33 7.59
C LEU A 331 12.19 13.75 6.22
N ALA A 332 11.28 14.37 5.46
CA ALA A 332 10.96 13.96 4.09
C ALA A 332 12.21 14.02 3.19
N ARG A 333 13.05 15.06 3.32
CA ARG A 333 14.34 15.10 2.60
C ARG A 333 15.23 13.91 2.97
N TYR A 334 15.36 13.58 4.25
CA TYR A 334 16.21 12.50 4.74
C TYR A 334 15.73 11.10 4.38
N VAL A 335 14.45 10.96 4.03
CA VAL A 335 13.85 9.69 3.59
C VAL A 335 13.77 9.61 2.07
N CYS A 336 13.18 10.61 1.43
CA CYS A 336 12.86 10.55 0.00
C CYS A 336 14.10 10.59 -0.90
N VAL A 337 15.16 11.30 -0.50
CA VAL A 337 16.41 11.33 -1.30
C VAL A 337 17.08 9.96 -1.30
N PRO A 338 17.38 9.31 -0.15
CA PRO A 338 17.97 7.98 -0.17
C PRO A 338 17.04 6.93 -0.80
N LEU A 339 15.75 6.97 -0.51
CA LEU A 339 14.80 6.02 -1.07
C LEU A 339 14.70 6.15 -2.60
N GLY A 340 14.65 7.37 -3.14
CA GLY A 340 14.69 7.60 -4.59
C GLY A 340 15.96 7.05 -5.24
N HIS A 341 17.13 7.32 -4.64
CA HIS A 341 18.39 6.77 -5.16
C HIS A 341 18.47 5.23 -5.10
N MET A 342 17.82 4.59 -4.11
CA MET A 342 17.71 3.13 -4.03
C MET A 342 16.76 2.60 -5.11
N MET A 343 15.67 3.30 -5.40
CA MET A 343 14.77 2.94 -6.50
C MET A 343 15.49 2.96 -7.85
N ASP A 344 16.26 4.03 -8.12
CA ASP A 344 17.10 4.16 -9.32
C ASP A 344 18.15 3.04 -9.45
N ARG A 345 18.52 2.42 -8.32
CA ARG A 345 19.52 1.34 -8.21
C ARG A 345 18.90 0.02 -7.77
N SER A 346 17.62 -0.20 -8.05
CA SER A 346 16.89 -1.36 -7.53
C SER A 346 17.46 -2.72 -7.99
N ALA A 347 18.27 -2.75 -9.06
CA ALA A 347 18.96 -3.95 -9.53
C ALA A 347 20.32 -4.21 -8.85
N SER A 348 20.81 -3.28 -8.05
CA SER A 348 22.15 -3.31 -7.43
C SER A 348 22.20 -4.07 -6.10
N SER A 349 23.42 -4.31 -5.64
CA SER A 349 23.71 -4.83 -4.29
C SER A 349 23.75 -3.70 -3.26
N TRP A 350 23.64 -4.04 -1.98
CA TRP A 350 23.78 -3.09 -0.89
C TRP A 350 25.17 -2.43 -0.88
N GLY A 351 26.22 -3.20 -1.22
CA GLY A 351 27.58 -2.68 -1.34
C GLY A 351 27.71 -1.53 -2.36
N ASP A 352 26.87 -1.50 -3.39
CA ASP A 352 26.83 -0.38 -4.35
C ASP A 352 26.30 0.91 -3.71
N ILE A 353 25.35 0.79 -2.77
CA ILE A 353 24.83 1.92 -1.99
C ILE A 353 25.89 2.42 -0.99
N GLU A 354 26.62 1.51 -0.36
CA GLU A 354 27.73 1.87 0.52
C GLU A 354 28.86 2.58 -0.24
N ALA A 355 29.24 2.05 -1.41
CA ALA A 355 30.23 2.67 -2.29
C ALA A 355 29.76 4.06 -2.75
N PHE A 356 28.49 4.21 -3.10
CA PHE A 356 27.89 5.51 -3.43
C PHE A 356 28.01 6.50 -2.26
N ARG A 357 27.69 6.07 -1.03
CA ARG A 357 27.82 6.89 0.18
C ARG A 357 29.28 7.23 0.50
N TYR A 358 30.20 6.30 0.29
CA TYR A 358 31.63 6.50 0.50
C TYR A 358 32.17 7.57 -0.47
N ALA A 359 31.88 7.43 -1.77
CA ALA A 359 32.27 8.41 -2.79
C ALA A 359 31.62 9.78 -2.55
N ALA A 360 30.39 9.82 -2.03
CA ALA A 360 29.77 11.07 -1.58
C ALA A 360 30.53 11.67 -0.39
N GLY A 361 30.99 10.85 0.56
CA GLY A 361 31.84 11.25 1.68
C GLY A 361 33.17 11.86 1.24
N GLU A 362 33.86 11.27 0.27
CA GLU A 362 35.13 11.81 -0.25
C GLU A 362 34.96 13.20 -0.85
N LYS A 363 33.84 13.46 -1.55
CA LYS A 363 33.51 14.80 -2.09
C LYS A 363 33.29 15.86 -1.00
N LEU A 364 32.93 15.41 0.20
CA LEU A 364 32.76 16.27 1.38
C LEU A 364 34.08 16.44 2.16
N GLY A 365 35.14 15.71 1.80
CA GLY A 365 36.45 15.78 2.44
C GLY A 365 36.67 14.79 3.60
N PHE A 366 35.95 13.66 3.62
CA PHE A 366 36.08 12.59 4.63
C PHE A 366 36.89 11.38 4.19
#